data_AF-A0A7W0Y2D8-F1
#
_entry.id   AF-A0A7W0Y2D8-F1
#
_cell.length_a   1.000
_cell.length_b   1.000
_cell.length_c   1.000
_cell.angle_alpha   90.00
_cell.angle_beta   90.00
_cell.angle_gamma   90.00
#
_symmetry.space_group_name_H-M   'P 1'
#
loop_
_entity.id
_entity.type
_entity.pdbx_description
1 polymer ?
#
loop_
_entity_poly.entity_id
_entity_poly.type
_entity_poly.pdbx_seq_one_letter_code
_entity_poly.pdbx_strand_id
1 'polypeptide(L)'
;MPALFLIGFMAAGKTSVGKAIAGATRRPFVDLDDAIGEGGEPVAQLIARDEAAFRVREAATLAQVIAAHPDAVIATGGGAATFGDNLE
;
A
#
# COMPACT_ATOMS: atom_id res chain seq x y z
N MET A 1 -5.84 -17.01 -6.18
CA MET A 1 -6.09 -15.77 -6.96
C MET A 1 -4.89 -14.86 -6.76
N PRO A 2 -4.40 -14.15 -7.78
CA PRO A 2 -3.28 -13.23 -7.61
C PRO A 2 -3.70 -12.02 -6.77
N ALA A 3 -2.74 -11.37 -6.12
CA ALA A 3 -2.93 -10.11 -5.40
C ALA A 3 -3.69 -9.08 -6.27
N LEU A 4 -4.56 -8.30 -5.63
CA LEU A 4 -5.30 -7.20 -6.25
C LEU A 4 -4.82 -5.89 -5.68
N PHE A 5 -4.31 -4.99 -6.53
CA PHE A 5 -3.78 -3.70 -6.13
C PHE A 5 -4.79 -2.59 -6.41
N LEU A 6 -5.02 -1.73 -5.43
CA LEU A 6 -5.85 -0.53 -5.57
C LEU A 6 -4.95 0.70 -5.59
N ILE A 7 -4.85 1.32 -6.77
CA ILE A 7 -4.08 2.54 -7.01
C ILE A 7 -5.02 3.76 -7.11
N GLY A 8 -4.46 4.95 -6.88
CA GLY A 8 -5.18 6.22 -7.02
C GLY A 8 -4.89 7.19 -5.88
N PHE A 9 -5.38 8.42 -5.98
CA PHE A 9 -5.12 9.48 -5.02
C PHE A 9 -5.53 9.16 -3.58
N MET A 10 -4.97 9.88 -2.61
CA MET A 10 -5.46 9.86 -1.23
C MET A 10 -6.96 10.23 -1.21
N ALA A 11 -7.70 9.72 -0.24
CA ALA A 11 -9.15 9.94 -0.10
C ALA A 11 -10.03 9.48 -1.29
N ALA A 12 -9.48 8.78 -2.29
CA ALA A 12 -10.26 8.16 -3.38
C ALA A 12 -11.09 6.93 -2.95
N GLY A 13 -11.10 6.58 -1.66
CA GLY A 13 -11.89 5.46 -1.12
C GLY A 13 -11.25 4.08 -1.22
N LYS A 14 -9.95 3.99 -1.52
CA LYS A 14 -9.21 2.72 -1.72
C LYS A 14 -9.31 1.79 -0.53
N THR A 15 -9.13 2.28 0.69
CA THR A 15 -9.27 1.49 1.92
C THR A 15 -10.69 0.95 2.10
N SER A 16 -11.72 1.77 1.84
CA SER A 16 -13.12 1.37 1.96
C SER A 16 -13.49 0.29 0.92
N VAL A 17 -13.14 0.51 -0.34
CA VAL A 17 -13.37 -0.45 -1.43
C VAL A 17 -12.57 -1.73 -1.22
N GLY A 18 -11.30 -1.62 -0.82
CA GLY A 18 -10.43 -2.76 -0.57
C GLY A 18 -10.94 -3.67 0.53
N LYS A 19 -11.40 -3.11 1.65
CA LYS A 19 -12.04 -3.88 2.74
C LYS A 19 -13.31 -4.60 2.25
N ALA A 20 -14.14 -3.93 1.45
CA ALA A 20 -15.35 -4.52 0.89
C ALA A 20 -15.02 -5.70 -0.06
N ILE A 21 -14.06 -5.51 -0.97
CA ILE A 21 -13.62 -6.57 -1.90
C ILE A 21 -13.00 -7.74 -1.13
N ALA A 22 -12.12 -7.46 -0.18
CA ALA A 22 -11.47 -8.47 0.67
C ALA A 22 -12.51 -9.31 1.42
N GLY A 23 -13.51 -8.67 2.04
CA GLY A 23 -14.61 -9.36 2.71
C GLY A 23 -15.45 -10.22 1.75
N ALA A 24 -15.83 -9.69 0.59
CA ALA A 24 -16.63 -10.42 -0.40
C ALA A 24 -15.89 -11.62 -1.02
N THR A 25 -14.56 -11.53 -1.12
CA THR A 25 -13.71 -12.57 -1.72
C THR A 25 -13.00 -13.46 -0.69
N ARG A 26 -13.18 -13.19 0.62
CA ARG A 26 -12.50 -13.85 1.74
C ARG A 26 -10.97 -13.82 1.62
N ARG A 27 -10.43 -12.68 1.20
CA ARG A 27 -8.98 -12.44 1.02
C ARG A 27 -8.46 -11.53 2.13
N PRO A 28 -7.16 -11.58 2.47
CA PRO A 28 -6.56 -10.59 3.34
C PRO A 28 -6.68 -9.18 2.73
N PHE A 29 -6.82 -8.17 3.57
CA PHE A 29 -6.70 -6.77 3.17
C PHE A 29 -5.44 -6.18 3.81
N VAL A 30 -4.64 -5.47 3.02
CA VAL A 30 -3.47 -4.73 3.50
C VAL A 30 -3.58 -3.29 3.01
N ASP A 31 -3.47 -2.33 3.93
CA ASP A 31 -3.24 -0.93 3.59
C ASP A 31 -1.72 -0.67 3.69
N LEU A 32 -1.10 -0.25 2.59
CA LEU A 32 0.35 -0.09 2.54
C LEU A 32 0.82 1.05 3.45
N ASP A 33 0.03 2.12 3.60
CA ASP A 33 0.38 3.23 4.48
C ASP A 33 0.40 2.77 5.96
N ASP A 34 -0.54 1.91 6.35
CA ASP A 34 -0.55 1.28 7.68
C ASP A 34 0.65 0.34 7.88
N ALA A 35 1.03 -0.43 6.85
CA ALA A 35 2.19 -1.32 6.89
C ALA A 35 3.52 -0.57 6.98
N ILE A 36 3.61 0.65 6.45
CA ILE A 36 4.80 1.51 6.58
C ILE A 36 4.86 2.14 7.98
N GLY A 37 3.71 2.45 8.59
CA GLY A 37 3.56 3.19 9.85
C GLY A 37 3.98 2.45 11.14
N GLU A 38 4.82 1.43 11.08
CA GLU A 38 5.35 0.75 12.27
C GLU A 38 6.10 1.75 13.18
N GLY A 39 5.68 1.84 14.45
CA GLY A 39 6.25 2.74 15.46
C GLY A 39 5.41 3.98 15.80
N GLY A 40 4.21 4.12 15.22
CA GLY A 40 3.26 5.21 15.56
C GLY A 40 3.57 6.55 14.89
N GLU A 41 4.52 6.60 13.96
CA GLU A 41 4.83 7.79 13.16
C GLU A 41 3.88 7.85 11.95
N PRO A 42 3.10 8.94 11.78
CA PRO A 42 2.23 9.08 10.61
C PRO A 42 3.01 9.14 9.30
N VAL A 43 2.51 8.49 8.25
CA VAL A 43 3.09 8.53 6.88
C VAL A 43 3.33 9.97 6.40
N ALA A 44 2.44 10.90 6.73
CA ALA A 44 2.61 12.32 6.38
C ALA A 44 3.89 12.94 6.99
N GLN A 45 4.29 12.53 8.20
CA GLN A 45 5.53 13.00 8.83
C GLN A 45 6.77 12.38 8.17
N LEU A 46 6.69 11.10 7.79
CA LEU A 46 7.76 10.43 7.05
C LEU A 46 8.03 11.12 5.71
N ILE A 47 6.97 11.42 4.95
CA ILE A 47 7.07 12.12 3.67
C ILE A 47 7.65 13.54 3.85
N ALA A 48 7.16 14.27 4.86
CA ALA A 48 7.63 15.65 5.11
C ALA A 48 9.10 15.72 5.52
N ARG A 49 9.62 14.66 6.17
CA ARG A 49 11.03 14.57 6.57
C ARG A 49 11.94 14.33 5.37
N ASP A 50 11.59 13.34 4.53
CA ASP A 50 12.32 13.00 3.31
C ASP A 50 11.44 12.16 2.38
N GLU A 51 10.89 12.79 1.35
CA GLU A 51 10.01 12.10 0.40
C GLU A 51 10.76 11.03 -0.41
N ALA A 52 12.02 11.27 -0.80
CA ALA A 52 12.77 10.31 -1.59
C ALA A 52 13.06 9.04 -0.77
N ALA A 53 13.47 9.19 0.49
CA ALA A 53 13.65 8.07 1.40
C ALA A 53 12.32 7.37 1.70
N PHE A 54 11.21 8.10 1.82
CA PHE A 54 9.88 7.51 1.95
C PHE A 54 9.54 6.63 0.75
N ARG A 55 9.74 7.09 -0.49
CA ARG A 55 9.42 6.29 -1.69
C ARG A 55 10.23 4.99 -1.76
N VAL A 56 11.51 5.02 -1.39
CA VAL A 56 12.34 3.81 -1.29
C VAL A 56 11.78 2.84 -0.26
N ARG A 57 11.37 3.35 0.92
CA ARG A 57 10.72 2.54 1.96
C ARG A 57 9.38 1.98 1.50
N GLU A 58 8.54 2.80 0.85
CA GLU A 58 7.24 2.42 0.31
C GLU A 58 7.36 1.26 -0.69
N ALA A 59 8.32 1.33 -1.61
CA ALA A 59 8.58 0.25 -2.57
C ALA A 59 9.09 -1.02 -1.89
N ALA A 60 10.00 -0.92 -0.92
CA ALA A 60 10.49 -2.06 -0.18
C ALA A 60 9.37 -2.75 0.63
N THR A 61 8.50 -1.97 1.29
CA THR A 61 7.34 -2.50 2.02
C THR A 61 6.33 -3.14 1.07
N LEU A 62 6.10 -2.57 -0.12
CA LEU A 62 5.23 -3.18 -1.13
C LEU A 62 5.74 -4.57 -1.52
N ALA A 63 7.03 -4.70 -1.83
CA ALA A 63 7.63 -6.00 -2.16
C ALA A 63 7.49 -7.03 -1.03
N GLN A 64 7.70 -6.59 0.23
CA GLN A 64 7.51 -7.45 1.41
C GLN A 64 6.07 -7.92 1.57
N VAL A 65 5.10 -7.01 1.40
CA VAL A 65 3.67 -7.33 1.48
C VAL A 65 3.25 -8.32 0.38
N ILE A 66 3.73 -8.13 -0.85
CA ILE A 66 3.46 -9.05 -1.97
C ILE A 66 3.98 -10.45 -1.66
N ALA A 67 5.21 -10.55 -1.14
CA ALA A 67 5.82 -11.83 -0.78
C ALA A 67 5.09 -12.53 0.38
N ALA A 68 4.65 -11.77 1.39
CA ALA A 68 3.94 -12.31 2.56
C ALA A 68 2.48 -12.67 2.27
N HIS A 69 1.83 -11.95 1.34
CA HIS A 69 0.41 -12.07 1.06
C HIS A 69 0.13 -12.15 -0.46
N PRO A 70 0.48 -13.26 -1.12
CA PRO A 70 0.39 -13.40 -2.57
C PRO A 70 -1.04 -13.33 -3.12
N ASP A 71 -2.06 -13.43 -2.25
CA ASP A 71 -3.47 -13.36 -2.58
C ASP A 71 -4.20 -12.19 -1.89
N ALA A 72 -3.51 -11.19 -1.32
CA ALA A 72 -4.18 -10.06 -0.67
C ALA A 72 -4.84 -9.06 -1.63
N VAL A 73 -5.80 -8.30 -1.10
CA VAL A 73 -6.23 -7.01 -1.66
C VAL A 73 -5.39 -5.93 -0.98
N ILE A 74 -4.61 -5.19 -1.76
CA ILE A 74 -3.60 -4.25 -1.27
C ILE A 74 -4.00 -2.84 -1.72
N ALA A 75 -4.27 -1.94 -0.78
CA ALA A 75 -4.41 -0.51 -1.06
C ALA A 75 -3.04 0.17 -0.98
N THR A 76 -2.66 0.91 -2.02
CA THR A 76 -1.35 1.58 -2.07
C THR A 76 -1.46 3.06 -1.73
N GLY A 77 -0.34 3.70 -1.37
CA GLY A 77 -0.22 5.15 -1.31
C GLY A 77 -0.45 5.79 -2.69
N GLY A 78 -0.79 7.09 -2.70
CA GLY A 78 -1.11 7.81 -3.94
C GLY A 78 0.07 7.97 -4.91
N GLY A 79 1.31 7.90 -4.41
CA GLY A 79 2.53 7.99 -5.19
C GLY A 79 3.17 6.64 -5.55
N ALA A 80 2.65 5.53 -5.03
CA ALA A 80 3.27 4.21 -5.18
C ALA A 80 3.41 3.79 -6.66
N ALA A 81 2.38 4.07 -7.48
CA ALA A 81 2.33 3.66 -8.88
C ALA A 81 3.32 4.42 -9.79
N THR A 82 3.90 5.52 -9.33
CA THR A 82 4.78 6.38 -10.15
C THR A 82 6.25 6.27 -9.76
N PHE A 83 6.63 5.27 -8.97
CA PHE A 83 7.98 5.13 -8.44
C PHE A 83 8.62 3.81 -8.90
N GLY A 84 9.83 3.90 -9.46
CA GLY A 84 10.61 2.75 -9.89
C GLY A 84 9.86 1.86 -10.89
N ASP A 85 9.91 0.57 -10.63
CA ASP A 85 9.29 -0.53 -11.38
C ASP A 85 8.04 -1.09 -10.66
N ASN A 86 7.41 -0.32 -9.76
CA ASN A 86 6.28 -0.78 -8.95
C ASN A 86 5.03 -1.25 -9.74
N LEU A 87 4.99 -1.01 -11.06
CA LEU A 87 3.91 -1.46 -11.95
C LEU A 87 4.31 -2.62 -12.87
N GLU A 88 5.56 -3.08 -12.81
CA GLU A 88 6.09 -4.19 -13.63
C GLU A 88 5.88 -5.57 -12.99
#